data_AF-A0A7J4FV34-F1
#
_entry.id   AF-A0A7J4FV34-F1
#
_cell.length_a   1.000
_cell.length_b   1.000
_cell.length_c   1.000
_cell.angle_alpha   90.00
_cell.angle_beta   90.00
_cell.angle_gamma   90.00
#
_symmetry.space_group_name_H-M   'P 1'
#
loop_
_entity.id
_entity.type
_entity.pdbx_description
1 polymer ?
#
loop_
_entity_poly.entity_id
_entity_poly.type
_entity_poly.pdbx_seq_one_letter_code
_entity_poly.pdbx_strand_id
1 'polypeptide(L)' 'MVPGHRVLDDDEVETILSKYEIERERLSKIRMTDPVIKEIGANPGDIIEITRTSETAGKSMFYRLVIE' A
#
# COMPACT_ATOMS: atom_id res chain seq x y z
N MET A 1 -8.37 -15.66 4.15
CA MET A 1 -8.31 -14.52 5.09
C MET A 1 -8.08 -13.27 4.25
N VAL A 2 -8.92 -12.24 4.38
CA VAL A 2 -8.76 -10.98 3.63
C VAL A 2 -7.55 -10.25 4.23
N PRO A 3 -6.57 -9.81 3.42
CA PRO A 3 -5.45 -9.04 3.94
C PRO A 3 -5.93 -7.70 4.52
N GLY A 4 -5.24 -7.21 5.54
CA GLY A 4 -5.51 -5.87 6.08
C GLY A 4 -5.00 -4.82 5.11
N HIS A 5 -5.80 -3.78 4.85
CA HIS A 5 -5.42 -2.65 4.00
C HIS A 5 -5.46 -1.37 4.84
N ARG A 6 -4.39 -0.57 4.77
CA ARG A 6 -4.25 0.68 5.52
C ARG A 6 -3.64 1.75 4.61
N VAL A 7 -4.15 2.97 4.67
CA VAL A 7 -3.52 4.13 4.03
C VAL A 7 -2.36 4.59 4.91
N LEU A 8 -1.19 4.79 4.33
CA LEU A 8 -0.02 5.31 5.03
C LEU A 8 -0.04 6.83 5.06
N ASP A 9 0.42 7.40 6.17
CA ASP A 9 0.70 8.83 6.27
C ASP A 9 1.97 9.22 5.50
N ASP A 10 2.09 10.48 5.12
CA ASP A 10 3.25 11.00 4.35
C ASP A 10 4.59 10.71 5.04
N ASP A 11 4.66 10.83 6.38
CA ASP A 11 5.86 10.53 7.16
C ASP A 11 6.26 9.03 7.09
N GLU A 12 5.26 8.13 7.15
CA GLU A 12 5.49 6.69 7.01
C GLU A 12 5.95 6.35 5.58
N VAL A 13 5.35 7.00 4.59
CA VAL A 13 5.71 6.86 3.18
C VAL A 13 7.16 7.25 2.95
N GLU A 14 7.60 8.42 3.39
CA GLU A 14 8.99 8.86 3.23
C GLU A 14 9.97 7.90 3.91
N THR A 15 9.61 7.40 5.09
CA THR A 15 10.41 6.41 5.83
C THR A 15 10.56 5.12 5.03
N ILE A 16 9.47 4.61 4.44
CA ILE A 16 9.46 3.38 3.63
C ILE A 16 10.26 3.58 2.34
N LEU A 17 10.00 4.66 1.61
CA LEU A 17 10.69 4.97 0.37
C LEU A 17 12.21 5.10 0.60
N SER A 18 12.61 5.77 1.69
CA SER A 18 14.01 5.90 2.09
C SER A 18 14.62 4.57 2.50
N LYS A 19 13.89 3.74 3.27
CA LYS A 19 14.36 2.44 3.76
C LYS A 19 14.62 1.45 2.62
N TYR A 20 13.79 1.47 1.59
CA TYR A 20 13.92 0.58 0.44
C TYR A 20 14.67 1.22 -0.73
N GLU A 21 15.07 2.49 -0.61
CA GLU A 21 15.73 3.28 -1.67
C GLU A 21 14.97 3.19 -3.02
N ILE A 22 13.64 3.29 -2.94
CA ILE A 22 12.74 3.23 -4.10
C ILE A 22 11.93 4.51 -4.23
N GLU A 23 11.59 4.83 -5.48
CA GLU A 23 10.68 5.93 -5.79
C GLU A 23 9.23 5.46 -5.70
N ARG A 24 8.32 6.35 -5.31
CA ARG A 24 6.87 6.07 -5.25
C ARG A 24 6.30 5.51 -6.55
N GLU A 25 6.85 5.92 -7.69
CA GLU A 25 6.42 5.50 -9.03
C GLU A 25 6.77 4.03 -9.35
N ARG A 26 7.76 3.48 -8.63
CA ARG A 26 8.18 2.07 -8.76
C ARG A 26 7.32 1.13 -7.93
N LEU A 27 6.48 1.65 -7.04
CA LEU A 27 5.53 0.84 -6.29
C LEU A 27 4.48 0.22 -7.21
N SER A 28 3.95 -0.92 -6.78
CA SER A 28 2.86 -1.57 -7.49
C SER A 28 1.64 -0.65 -7.52
N LYS A 29 1.09 -0.39 -8.70
CA LYS A 29 -0.01 0.57 -8.86
C LYS A 29 -1.34 -0.12 -8.62
N ILE A 30 -2.29 0.57 -7.99
CA ILE A 30 -3.67 0.13 -7.80
C ILE A 30 -4.62 1.22 -8.27
N ARG A 31 -5.70 0.83 -8.94
CA ARG A 31 -6.66 1.79 -9.49
C ARG A 31 -7.72 2.17 -8.45
N MET A 32 -8.14 3.42 -8.49
CA MET A 32 -9.34 3.96 -7.83
C MET A 32 -10.61 3.14 -8.08
N THR A 33 -10.67 2.41 -9.19
CA THR A 33 -11.80 1.54 -9.52
C THR A 33 -11.94 0.33 -8.60
N ASP A 34 -10.88 -0.06 -7.89
CA ASP A 34 -10.88 -1.23 -7.01
C ASP A 34 -11.79 -0.98 -5.78
N PRO A 35 -12.68 -1.92 -5.44
CA PRO A 35 -13.63 -1.75 -4.33
C PRO A 35 -12.93 -1.54 -2.99
N VAL A 36 -11.75 -2.12 -2.78
CA VAL A 36 -10.99 -1.97 -1.55
C VAL A 36 -10.61 -0.50 -1.37
N ILE A 37 -10.14 0.17 -2.41
CA ILE A 37 -9.73 1.58 -2.39
C ILE A 37 -10.88 2.50 -2.00
N LYS A 38 -12.08 2.21 -2.53
CA LYS A 38 -13.30 2.95 -2.19
C LYS A 38 -13.72 2.75 -0.75
N GLU A 39 -13.49 1.57 -0.19
CA GLU A 39 -13.81 1.25 1.20
C GLU A 39 -12.88 1.97 2.19
N ILE A 40 -11.57 2.06 1.88
CA ILE A 40 -10.59 2.79 2.70
C ILE A 40 -10.61 4.31 2.46
N GLY A 41 -11.22 4.78 1.38
CA GLY A 41 -11.30 6.21 1.05
C GLY A 41 -9.97 6.82 0.61
N ALA A 42 -9.09 6.05 -0.02
CA ALA A 42 -7.79 6.56 -0.49
C ALA A 42 -7.92 7.38 -1.78
N ASN A 43 -7.08 8.41 -1.91
CA ASN A 43 -7.03 9.35 -3.03
C ASN A 43 -5.91 8.98 -4.02
N PRO A 44 -5.93 9.50 -5.27
CA PRO A 44 -4.87 9.25 -6.23
C PRO A 44 -3.59 9.92 -5.72
N GLY A 45 -2.51 9.16 -5.64
CA GLY A 45 -1.25 9.59 -5.01
C GLY A 45 -0.99 8.97 -3.65
N ASP A 46 -2.01 8.45 -2.97
CA ASP A 46 -1.86 7.80 -1.68
C ASP A 46 -1.15 6.45 -1.82
N ILE A 47 -0.48 6.01 -0.75
CA ILE A 47 0.18 4.72 -0.70
C ILE A 47 -0.53 3.84 0.33
N ILE A 48 -0.87 2.63 -0.11
CA ILE A 48 -1.58 1.65 0.70
C ILE A 48 -0.63 0.55 1.12
N GLU A 49 -0.61 0.29 2.41
CA GLU A 49 0.00 -0.87 3.03
C GLU A 49 -0.98 -2.03 3.05
N ILE A 50 -0.56 -3.16 2.49
CA ILE A 50 -1.30 -4.41 2.46
C ILE A 50 -0.55 -5.41 3.33
N THR A 51 -1.13 -5.74 4.48
CA THR A 51 -0.60 -6.74 5.39
C THR A 51 -1.30 -8.07 5.14
N ARG A 52 -0.55 -9.06 4.65
CA ARG A 52 -1.04 -10.43 4.51
C ARG A 52 -0.35 -11.35 5.51
N THR A 53 -1.14 -12.20 6.16
CA THR A 53 -0.64 -13.28 7.01
C THR A 53 -0.57 -14.55 6.16
N SER A 54 0.63 -15.10 5.97
CA SER A 54 0.87 -16.38 5.33
C SER A 54 1.31 -17.40 6.36
N GLU A 55 0.81 -18.63 6.27
CA GLU A 55 1.22 -19.73 7.16
C GLU A 55 2.70 -20.07 7.03
N THR A 56 3.30 -19.83 5.87
CA THR A 56 4.71 -20.18 5.58
C THR A 56 5.72 -19.08 5.88
N ALA A 57 5.32 -17.81 5.75
CA ALA A 57 6.23 -16.66 5.79
C ALA A 57 5.88 -15.65 6.91
N GLY A 58 4.86 -15.95 7.72
CA GLY A 58 4.36 -15.02 8.74
C GLY A 58 3.68 -13.81 8.11
N LYS A 59 4.01 -12.60 8.56
CA LYS A 59 3.43 -11.35 8.06
C LYS A 59 4.26 -10.80 6.90
N SER A 60 3.63 -10.56 5.75
CA SER A 60 4.24 -9.85 4.63
C SER A 60 3.52 -8.53 4.39
N MET A 61 4.29 -7.44 4.26
CA MET A 61 3.79 -6.10 3.97
C MET A 61 4.09 -5.75 2.51
N PHE A 62 3.08 -5.24 1.81
CA PHE A 62 3.19 -4.77 0.43
C PHE A 62 2.74 -3.32 0.36
N TYR A 63 3.42 -2.51 -0.45
CA TYR A 63 3.08 -1.11 -0.63
C TYR A 63 2.61 -0.87 -2.06
N ARG A 64 1.47 -0.19 -2.22
CA ARG A 64 0.89 0.11 -3.52
C ARG A 64 0.53 1.58 -3.67
N LEU A 65 0.83 2.16 -4.83
CA LEU A 65 0.47 3.54 -5.16
C LEU A 65 -0.91 3.59 -5.81
N VAL A 66 -1.81 4.41 -5.28
CA VAL A 66 -3.14 4.64 -5.86
C VAL A 66 -3.02 5.55 -7.08
N ILE A 67 -3.58 5.10 -8.19
CA ILE A 67 -3.69 5.85 -9.43
C ILE A 67 -5.16 5.97 -9.83
N GLU A 68 -5.48 6.97 -10.66
CA GLU A 68 -6.80 7.15 -11.28
C GLU A 68 -7.18 5.97 -12.18
#